data_AF-K0XUV5-F1
#
_entry.id   AF-K0XUV5-F1
#
_cell.length_a   1.000
_cell.length_b   1.000
_cell.length_c   1.000
_cell.angle_alpha   90.00
_cell.angle_beta   90.00
_cell.angle_gamma   90.00
#
_symmetry.space_group_name_H-M   'P 1'
#
loop_
_entity.id
_entity.type
_entity.pdbx_description
1 polymer ?
#
loop_
_entity_poly.entity_id
_entity_poly.type
_entity_poly.pdbx_seq_one_letter_code
_entity_poly.pdbx_strand_id
1 'polypeptide(L)'
;FLCRKDVRGNQYGRKEELYECEDCSGCPYAKKCKNTDKNRTVRINQELTSMHQEVIENLESIHGALLRMNRSIQAEGAYGIMKNDRWYKRIVRRGIHSVKLEVLLVAIGHNLYKYQKKKMRNRTAA
;
A
#
# COMPACT_ATOMS: atom_id res chain seq x y z
N PHE A 1 28.02 1.82 -16.83
CA PHE A 1 26.69 1.27 -17.22
C PHE A 1 26.94 -0.11 -17.82
N LEU A 2 26.15 -1.12 -17.46
CA LEU A 2 26.38 -2.49 -17.93
C LEU A 2 25.29 -2.94 -18.90
N CYS A 3 24.03 -2.93 -18.49
CA CYS A 3 22.91 -3.23 -19.37
C CYS A 3 21.58 -2.73 -18.81
N ARG A 4 20.55 -2.73 -19.66
CA ARG A 4 19.15 -2.58 -19.26
C ARG A 4 18.44 -3.93 -19.47
N LYS A 5 17.69 -4.38 -18.48
CA LYS A 5 16.97 -5.66 -18.51
C LYS A 5 15.58 -5.56 -17.91
N ASP A 6 14.69 -6.45 -18.31
CA ASP A 6 13.34 -6.47 -17.77
C ASP A 6 13.33 -6.94 -16.31
N VAL A 7 12.48 -6.31 -15.49
CA VAL A 7 12.30 -6.72 -14.10
C VAL A 7 11.58 -8.08 -14.06
N ARG A 8 12.22 -9.09 -13.46
CA ARG A 8 11.68 -10.45 -13.41
C ARG A 8 10.35 -10.49 -12.64
N GLY A 9 9.33 -11.15 -13.21
CA GLY A 9 8.01 -11.29 -12.59
C GLY A 9 7.17 -10.01 -12.63
N ASN A 10 7.57 -9.01 -13.41
CA ASN A 10 6.86 -7.76 -13.52
C ASN A 10 5.76 -7.83 -14.59
N GLN A 11 4.51 -7.61 -14.18
CA GLN A 11 3.37 -7.55 -15.09
C GLN A 11 3.25 -6.21 -15.84
N TYR A 12 4.03 -5.21 -15.45
CA TYR A 12 3.97 -3.84 -15.99
C TYR A 12 5.10 -3.51 -16.97
N GLY A 13 5.87 -4.49 -17.44
CA GLY A 13 6.90 -4.29 -18.50
C GLY A 13 8.10 -3.40 -18.14
N ARG A 14 8.21 -2.96 -16.89
CA ARG A 14 9.29 -2.10 -16.38
C ARG A 14 10.68 -2.71 -16.53
N LYS A 15 11.66 -1.83 -16.78
CA LYS A 15 13.08 -2.17 -16.94
C LYS A 15 13.92 -1.70 -15.76
N GLU A 16 14.98 -2.45 -15.45
CA GLU A 16 16.03 -2.05 -14.51
C GLU A 16 17.37 -1.88 -15.23
N GLU A 17 18.11 -0.87 -14.82
CA GLU A 17 19.44 -0.57 -15.29
C GLU A 17 20.47 -1.13 -14.30
N LEU A 18 21.42 -1.90 -14.83
CA LEU A 18 22.54 -2.43 -14.07
C LEU A 18 23.76 -1.52 -14.30
N TYR A 19 24.35 -1.06 -13.21
CA TYR A 19 25.60 -0.33 -13.19
C TYR A 19 26.62 -1.18 -12.45
N GLU A 20 27.84 -1.27 -12.99
CA GLU A 20 28.96 -1.91 -12.33
C GLU A 20 30.06 -0.88 -12.15
N CYS A 21 30.74 -0.95 -11.00
CA CYS A 21 31.93 -0.17 -10.72
C CYS A 21 33.07 -0.62 -11.63
N GLU A 22 33.83 0.32 -12.17
CA GLU A 22 34.91 0.05 -13.13
C GLU A 22 36.01 -0.81 -12.49
N ASP A 23 36.46 -0.46 -11.29
CA ASP A 23 37.42 -1.23 -10.53
C ASP A 23 37.19 -1.10 -9.02
N CYS A 24 37.09 -2.24 -8.33
CA CYS A 24 37.02 -2.33 -6.88
C CYS A 24 38.33 -2.81 -6.24
N SER A 25 39.38 -3.06 -7.04
CA SER A 25 40.67 -3.55 -6.57
C SER A 25 41.34 -2.51 -5.68
N GLY A 26 41.80 -2.91 -4.50
CA GLY A 26 42.43 -2.01 -3.54
C GLY A 26 41.49 -1.00 -2.86
N CYS A 27 40.17 -1.08 -3.06
CA CYS A 27 39.23 -0.17 -2.42
C CYS A 27 39.23 -0.38 -0.88
N PRO A 28 39.57 0.63 -0.07
CA PRO A 28 39.64 0.49 1.40
C PRO A 28 38.28 0.18 2.03
N TYR A 29 37.20 0.51 1.33
CA TYR A 29 35.82 0.25 1.75
C TYR A 29 35.25 -1.04 1.17
N ALA A 30 36.01 -1.82 0.40
CA ALA A 30 35.52 -3.05 -0.26
C ALA A 30 34.80 -3.98 0.72
N LYS A 31 35.37 -4.20 1.90
CA LYS A 31 34.78 -5.06 2.96
C LYS A 31 33.40 -4.58 3.47
N LYS A 32 33.10 -3.27 3.39
CA LYS A 32 31.79 -2.70 3.77
C LYS A 32 30.84 -2.54 2.59
N CYS A 33 31.39 -2.52 1.38
CA CYS A 33 30.73 -2.11 0.15
C CYS A 33 30.23 -3.32 -0.67
N LYS A 34 30.97 -4.43 -0.64
CA LYS A 34 30.67 -5.67 -1.38
C LYS A 34 30.97 -6.91 -0.54
N ASN A 35 30.20 -7.97 -0.77
CA ASN A 35 30.37 -9.27 -0.11
C ASN A 35 31.02 -10.33 -1.01
N THR A 36 31.32 -9.98 -2.27
CA THR A 36 31.90 -10.88 -3.27
C THR A 36 33.15 -10.27 -3.89
N ASP A 37 34.01 -11.10 -4.46
CA ASP A 37 35.25 -10.65 -5.09
C ASP A 37 35.03 -9.81 -6.36
N LYS A 38 33.87 -9.96 -7.00
CA LYS A 38 33.44 -9.18 -8.19
C LYS A 38 33.33 -7.68 -7.90
N ASN A 39 33.30 -6.85 -8.94
CA ASN A 39 33.04 -5.42 -8.77
C ASN A 39 31.62 -5.18 -8.24
N ARG A 40 31.42 -4.05 -7.56
CA ARG A 40 30.11 -3.72 -7.01
C ARG A 40 29.14 -3.40 -8.16
N THR A 41 28.01 -4.10 -8.17
CA THR A 41 26.89 -3.78 -9.05
C THR A 41 25.78 -3.06 -8.29
N VAL A 42 25.21 -2.02 -8.89
CA VAL A 42 24.02 -1.31 -8.40
C VAL A 42 22.91 -1.47 -9.44
N ARG A 43 21.67 -1.60 -8.94
CA ARG A 43 20.48 -1.67 -9.77
C ARG A 43 19.67 -0.40 -9.58
N ILE A 44 19.28 0.23 -10.67
CA ILE A 44 18.47 1.44 -10.66
C ILE A 44 17.22 1.17 -11.50
N ASN A 45 16.05 1.48 -10.95
CA ASN A 45 14.79 1.41 -11.67
C ASN A 45 14.20 2.83 -11.74
N GLN A 46 14.60 3.56 -12.78
CA GLN A 46 14.19 4.96 -12.96
C GLN A 46 12.67 5.09 -13.10
N GLU A 47 12.03 4.14 -13.80
CA GLU A 47 10.58 4.13 -13.99
C GLU A 47 9.84 4.02 -12.64
N LEU A 48 10.29 3.10 -11.77
CA LEU A 48 9.73 2.96 -10.41
C LEU A 48 9.92 4.22 -9.58
N THR A 49 11.11 4.82 -9.64
CA THR A 49 11.38 6.08 -8.94
C THR A 49 10.46 7.19 -9.42
N SER A 50 10.22 7.32 -10.73
CA SER A 50 9.30 8.31 -11.29
C SER A 50 7.86 8.07 -10.84
N MET A 51 7.39 6.81 -10.85
CA MET A 51 6.05 6.48 -10.36
C MET A 51 5.90 6.79 -8.86
N HIS A 52 6.93 6.54 -8.05
CA HIS A 52 6.91 6.89 -6.63
C HIS A 52 6.84 8.40 -6.43
N GLN A 53 7.60 9.16 -7.23
CA GLN A 53 7.59 10.62 -7.19
C GLN A 53 6.20 11.18 -7.53
N GLU A 54 5.58 10.67 -8.60
CA GLU A 54 4.21 11.04 -8.98
C GLU A 54 3.20 10.74 -7.86
N VAL A 55 3.32 9.58 -7.21
CA VAL A 55 2.46 9.22 -6.06
C VAL A 55 2.63 10.19 -4.91
N ILE A 56 3.88 10.57 -4.57
CA ILE A 56 4.15 11.53 -3.49
C ILE A 56 3.54 12.89 -3.83
N GLU A 57 3.79 13.39 -5.03
CA GLU A 57 3.25 14.66 -5.51
C GLU A 57 1.71 14.67 -5.45
N ASN A 58 1.08 13.58 -5.87
CA ASN A 58 -0.37 13.42 -5.76
C ASN A 58 -0.85 13.45 -4.30
N LEU A 59 -0.16 12.78 -3.38
CA LEU A 59 -0.52 12.71 -1.96
C LEU A 59 -0.29 14.02 -1.19
N GLU A 60 0.71 14.79 -1.60
CA GLU A 60 1.11 16.08 -1.02
C GLU A 60 0.37 17.26 -1.64
N SER A 61 -0.22 17.08 -2.82
CA SER A 61 -1.10 18.09 -3.42
C SER A 61 -2.27 18.45 -2.50
N ILE A 62 -2.77 19.69 -2.64
CA ILE A 62 -3.98 20.15 -1.90
C ILE A 62 -5.14 19.19 -2.14
N HIS A 63 -5.33 18.75 -3.38
CA HIS A 63 -6.37 17.79 -3.74
C HIS A 63 -6.19 16.44 -3.01
N GLY A 64 -4.97 15.90 -3.01
CA GLY A 64 -4.63 14.67 -2.29
C GLY A 64 -4.84 14.79 -0.79
N ALA A 65 -4.47 15.92 -0.19
CA ALA A 65 -4.72 16.19 1.22
C ALA A 65 -6.24 16.19 1.54
N LEU A 66 -7.06 16.83 0.71
CA LEU A 66 -8.53 16.81 0.86
C LEU A 66 -9.11 15.41 0.74
N LEU A 67 -8.63 14.60 -0.22
CA LEU A 67 -9.06 13.20 -0.37
C LEU A 67 -8.68 12.36 0.86
N ARG A 68 -7.47 12.53 1.40
CA ARG A 68 -7.03 11.83 2.62
C ARG A 68 -7.87 12.21 3.83
N MET A 69 -8.19 13.49 3.99
CA MET A 69 -9.09 13.96 5.05
C MET A 69 -10.49 13.35 4.91
N ASN A 70 -11.05 13.34 3.70
CA ASN A 70 -12.35 12.71 3.42
C ASN A 70 -12.35 11.22 3.74
N ARG A 71 -11.27 10.50 3.41
CA ARG A 71 -11.12 9.07 3.77
C ARG A 71 -11.16 8.86 5.28
N SER A 72 -10.47 9.71 6.04
CA SER A 72 -10.46 9.65 7.50
C SER A 72 -11.86 9.85 8.09
N ILE A 73 -12.60 10.84 7.57
CA ILE A 73 -13.96 11.13 8.03
C ILE A 73 -14.97 10.03 7.65
N GLN A 74 -14.93 9.56 6.40
CA GLN A 74 -15.98 8.67 5.88
C GLN A 74 -15.76 7.20 6.22
N ALA A 75 -14.51 6.74 6.20
CA ALA A 75 -14.20 5.32 6.21
C ALA A 75 -13.54 4.87 7.52
N GLU A 76 -12.56 5.62 8.04
CA GLU A 76 -11.73 5.15 9.17
C GLU A 76 -12.55 4.90 10.43
N GLY A 77 -13.52 5.77 10.75
CA GLY A 77 -14.43 5.56 11.89
C GLY A 77 -15.26 4.28 11.78
N ALA A 78 -15.80 3.98 10.59
CA ALA A 78 -16.58 2.76 10.37
C ALA A 78 -15.72 1.49 10.49
N TYR A 79 -14.50 1.52 9.93
CA TYR A 79 -13.56 0.41 10.04
C TYR A 79 -13.04 0.21 11.46
N GLY A 80 -12.84 1.29 12.23
CA GLY A 80 -12.47 1.22 13.65
C GLY A 80 -13.51 0.46 14.47
N ILE A 81 -14.78 0.84 14.36
CA ILE A 81 -15.90 0.16 15.03
C ILE A 81 -15.98 -1.31 14.58
N MET A 82 -15.89 -1.55 13.28
CA MET A 82 -16.00 -2.90 12.72
C MET A 82 -14.88 -3.83 13.24
N LYS A 83 -13.63 -3.36 13.25
CA LYS A 83 -12.48 -4.17 13.65
C LYS A 83 -12.35 -4.34 15.15
N ASN A 84 -12.46 -3.26 15.93
CA ASN A 84 -12.26 -3.28 17.37
C ASN A 84 -13.55 -3.61 18.12
N ASP A 85 -14.60 -2.80 17.96
CA ASP A 85 -15.83 -2.97 18.74
C ASP A 85 -16.62 -4.23 18.35
N ARG A 86 -16.50 -4.65 17.08
CA ARG A 86 -17.20 -5.83 16.53
C ARG A 86 -16.32 -7.03 16.26
N TRP A 87 -15.03 -6.96 16.61
CA TRP A 87 -14.08 -8.07 16.50
C TRP A 87 -13.93 -8.66 15.09
N TYR A 88 -14.28 -7.91 14.04
CA TYR A 88 -14.06 -8.34 12.65
C TYR A 88 -12.59 -8.10 12.27
N LYS A 89 -11.71 -8.98 12.74
CA LYS A 89 -10.25 -8.80 12.65
C LYS A 89 -9.68 -9.15 11.28
N ARG A 90 -10.19 -10.20 10.64
CA ARG A 90 -9.70 -10.71 9.35
C ARG A 90 -10.84 -11.31 8.53
N ILE A 91 -10.71 -11.18 7.22
CA ILE A 91 -11.55 -11.87 6.25
C ILE A 91 -11.25 -13.37 6.34
N VAL A 92 -12.28 -14.21 6.43
CA VAL A 92 -12.12 -15.67 6.56
C VAL A 92 -12.35 -16.42 5.25
N ARG A 93 -13.11 -15.84 4.31
CA ARG A 93 -13.40 -16.43 3.01
C ARG A 93 -12.22 -16.29 2.05
N ARG A 94 -12.15 -17.21 1.08
CA ARG A 94 -11.17 -17.21 -0.02
C ARG A 94 -11.89 -17.05 -1.37
N GLY A 95 -11.20 -16.44 -2.33
CA GLY A 95 -11.74 -16.13 -3.65
C GLY A 95 -12.55 -14.84 -3.67
N ILE A 96 -12.40 -14.06 -4.76
CA ILE A 96 -12.89 -12.68 -4.82
C ILE A 96 -14.40 -12.55 -4.59
N HIS A 97 -15.19 -13.48 -5.13
CA HIS A 97 -16.66 -13.49 -4.97
C HIS A 97 -17.07 -13.73 -3.51
N SER A 98 -16.47 -14.71 -2.85
CA SER A 98 -16.77 -15.05 -1.46
C SER A 98 -16.29 -13.97 -0.49
N VAL A 99 -15.13 -13.37 -0.75
CA VAL A 99 -14.61 -12.22 0.01
C VAL A 99 -15.55 -11.03 -0.13
N LYS A 100 -16.03 -10.74 -1.35
CA LYS A 100 -16.99 -9.66 -1.60
C LYS A 100 -18.29 -9.89 -0.83
N LEU A 101 -18.81 -11.11 -0.84
CA LEU A 101 -20.00 -11.49 -0.07
C LEU A 101 -19.81 -11.23 1.44
N GLU A 102 -18.69 -11.68 2.02
CA GLU A 102 -18.39 -11.49 3.44
C GLU A 102 -18.37 -10.00 3.82
N VAL A 103 -17.60 -9.19 3.08
CA VAL A 103 -17.50 -7.75 3.33
C VAL A 103 -18.86 -7.05 3.21
N LEU A 104 -19.67 -7.43 2.21
CA LEU A 104 -21.02 -6.88 2.03
C LEU A 104 -21.94 -7.22 3.19
N LEU A 105 -21.94 -8.47 3.66
CA LEU A 105 -22.76 -8.89 4.80
C LEU A 105 -22.39 -8.14 6.08
N VAL A 106 -21.09 -7.98 6.34
CA VAL A 106 -20.60 -7.21 7.50
C VAL A 106 -21.01 -5.74 7.39
N ALA A 107 -20.92 -5.14 6.19
CA ALA A 107 -21.33 -3.76 5.96
C ALA A 107 -22.85 -3.55 6.16
N ILE A 108 -23.68 -4.47 5.65
CA ILE A 108 -25.14 -4.44 5.87
C ILE A 108 -25.44 -4.53 7.37
N GLY A 109 -24.84 -5.48 8.07
CA GLY A 109 -25.03 -5.64 9.52
C GLY A 109 -24.64 -4.38 10.30
N HIS A 110 -23.52 -3.74 9.95
CA HIS A 110 -23.09 -2.48 10.54
C HIS A 110 -24.12 -1.36 10.34
N ASN A 111 -24.64 -1.20 9.11
CA ASN A 111 -25.62 -0.18 8.78
C ASN A 111 -26.96 -0.39 9.49
N LEU A 112 -27.47 -1.62 9.52
CA LEU A 112 -28.71 -1.97 10.23
C LEU A 112 -28.58 -1.68 11.73
N TYR A 113 -27.44 -2.03 12.33
CA TYR A 113 -27.19 -1.74 13.74
C TYR A 113 -27.19 -0.23 14.03
N LYS A 114 -26.51 0.56 13.19
CA LYS A 114 -26.46 2.03 13.32
C LYS A 114 -27.86 2.64 13.18
N TYR A 115 -28.64 2.16 12.22
CA TYR A 115 -30.02 2.58 12.01
C TYR A 115 -30.89 2.29 13.24
N GLN A 116 -30.84 1.07 13.77
CA GLN A 116 -31.63 0.69 14.95
C GLN A 116 -31.24 1.52 16.18
N LYS A 117 -29.95 1.74 16.43
CA LYS A 117 -29.48 2.62 17.51
C LYS A 117 -30.00 4.05 17.38
N LYS A 118 -29.96 4.61 16.17
CA LYS A 118 -30.50 5.96 15.90
C LYS A 118 -32.00 6.01 16.19
N LYS A 119 -32.76 5.01 15.74
CA LYS A 119 -34.21 4.90 15.99
C LYS A 119 -34.52 4.84 17.49
N MET A 120 -33.78 4.04 18.26
CA MET A 120 -33.96 3.94 19.70
C MET A 120 -33.67 5.25 20.42
N ARG A 121 -32.55 5.92 20.09
CA ARG A 121 -32.20 7.22 20.70
C ARG A 121 -33.28 8.29 20.44
N ASN A 122 -33.80 8.34 19.21
CA ASN A 122 -34.86 9.29 18.87
C ASN A 122 -36.16 9.01 19.62
N ARG A 123 -36.46 7.75 19.95
CA ARG A 123 -37.63 7.39 20.77
C ARG A 123 -37.46 7.72 22.25
N THR A 124 -36.23 7.70 22.76
CA THR A 124 -35.94 8.05 24.17
C THR A 124 -35.84 9.56 24.38
N ALA A 125 -35.52 10.32 23.34
CA ALA A 125 -35.41 11.78 23.39
C ALA A 125 -36.74 12.52 23.12
N ALA A 126 -37.77 11.78 22.68
CA ALA A 126 -39.14 12.26 22.50
C ALA A 126 -39.96 11.88 23.73
#